data_AF-G9K4A1-F1
#
_entry.id   AF-G9K4A1-F1
#
_cell.length_a   1.000
_cell.length_b   1.000
_cell.length_c   1.000
_cell.angle_alpha   90.00
_cell.angle_beta   90.00
_cell.angle_gamma   90.00
#
_symmetry.space_group_name_H-M   'P 1'
#
loop_
_entity.id
_entity.type
_entity.pdbx_description
1 polymer ?
#
loop_
_entity_poly.entity_id
_entity_poly.type
_entity_poly.pdbx_seq_one_letter_code
_entity_poly.pdbx_strand_id
1 'polypeptide(L)' 'VVCRQLGFAHAERATKRAEFGQGHALPILLDDVRCAGTERNLLECTHAGLGTHNCEHQEDAGVVCSHEDPDL' A
#
# COMPACT_ATOMS: atom_id res chain seq x y z
N VAL A 1 -4.62 -4.99 -3.79
CA VAL A 1 -5.59 -4.59 -2.72
C VAL A 1 -5.88 -3.11 -2.74
N VAL A 2 -4.93 -2.22 -2.43
CA VAL A 2 -5.16 -0.75 -2.28
C VAL A 2 -5.89 -0.13 -3.47
N CYS A 3 -5.38 -0.33 -4.70
CA CYS A 3 -6.02 0.25 -5.90
C CYS A 3 -7.48 -0.19 -6.07
N ARG A 4 -7.77 -1.49 -5.89
CA ARG A 4 -9.14 -2.01 -5.94
C ARG A 4 -10.02 -1.43 -4.82
N GLN A 5 -9.49 -1.30 -3.60
CA GLN A 5 -10.19 -0.68 -2.47
C GLN A 5 -10.58 0.78 -2.78
N LEU A 6 -9.77 1.48 -3.57
CA LEU A 6 -10.01 2.85 -4.03
C LEU A 6 -10.86 2.94 -5.32
N GLY A 7 -11.28 1.81 -5.91
CA GLY A 7 -12.13 1.76 -7.10
C GLY A 7 -11.42 1.73 -8.45
N PHE A 8 -10.09 1.56 -8.46
CA PHE A 8 -9.32 1.32 -9.69
C PHE A 8 -9.41 -0.15 -10.13
N ALA A 9 -9.19 -0.40 -11.42
CA ALA A 9 -9.24 -1.75 -11.99
C ALA A 9 -8.09 -2.63 -11.46
N HIS A 10 -6.86 -2.10 -11.52
CA HIS A 10 -5.68 -2.82 -11.04
C HIS A 10 -4.59 -1.89 -10.49
N ALA A 11 -3.55 -2.49 -9.90
CA ALA A 11 -2.33 -1.79 -9.52
C ALA A 11 -1.27 -2.02 -10.60
N GLU A 12 -0.76 -0.94 -11.20
CA GLU A 12 0.32 -1.04 -12.19
C GLU A 12 1.64 -1.42 -11.51
N ARG A 13 1.94 -0.76 -10.38
CA ARG A 13 3.12 -1.08 -9.56
C ARG A 13 2.99 -0.58 -8.12
N ALA A 14 3.74 -1.21 -7.23
CA ALA A 14 4.04 -0.70 -5.90
C ALA A 14 5.35 0.10 -5.92
N THR A 15 5.40 1.17 -5.12
CA THR A 15 6.56 2.05 -4.96
C THR A 15 7.10 1.96 -3.54
N LYS A 16 8.36 2.36 -3.35
CA LYS A 16 9.08 2.29 -2.09
C LYS A 16 9.95 3.52 -1.92
N ARG A 17 10.48 3.71 -0.70
CA ARG A 17 11.43 4.77 -0.38
C ARG A 17 10.86 6.18 -0.61
N ALA A 18 9.63 6.39 -0.18
CA ALA A 18 8.97 7.69 -0.23
C ALA A 18 9.01 8.34 -1.63
N GLU A 19 8.75 7.55 -2.68
CA GLU A 19 8.79 8.04 -4.07
C GLU A 19 7.88 9.26 -4.30
N PHE A 20 6.75 9.32 -3.59
CA PHE A 20 5.78 10.42 -3.66
C PHE A 20 5.96 11.47 -2.55
N GLY A 21 7.07 11.40 -1.81
CA GLY A 21 7.30 12.19 -0.61
C GLY A 21 7.05 11.40 0.68
N GLN A 22 7.63 11.90 1.76
CA GLN A 22 7.56 11.30 3.09
C GLN A 22 6.33 11.80 3.85
N GLY A 23 5.76 10.96 4.71
CA GLY A 23 4.92 11.41 5.80
C GLY A 23 5.71 12.31 6.76
N HIS A 24 5.05 13.36 7.27
CA HIS A 24 5.69 14.31 8.20
C HIS A 24 4.92 14.51 9.51
N ALA A 25 3.66 14.09 9.57
CA ALA A 25 2.77 14.42 10.69
C ALA A 25 1.88 13.26 11.15
N LEU A 26 1.94 12.10 10.50
CA LEU A 26 1.11 10.95 10.80
C LEU A 26 2.01 9.77 11.19
N PRO A 27 1.61 8.94 12.17
CA PRO A 27 2.36 7.75 12.52
C PRO A 27 2.41 6.75 11.35
N ILE A 28 3.49 5.98 11.26
CA ILE A 28 3.53 4.79 10.42
C ILE A 28 2.70 3.70 11.11
N LEU A 29 1.68 3.21 10.42
CA LEU A 29 0.71 2.28 11.02
C LEU A 29 0.92 0.82 10.62
N LEU A 30 1.56 0.57 9.49
CA LEU A 30 1.68 -0.76 8.92
C LEU A 30 3.11 -1.01 8.46
N ASP A 31 3.57 -2.23 8.68
CA ASP A 31 4.85 -2.76 8.26
C ASP A 31 4.69 -4.25 7.90
N ASP A 32 5.59 -4.75 7.04
CA ASP A 32 5.62 -6.11 6.54
C ASP A 32 4.26 -6.60 5.97
N VAL A 33 3.56 -5.69 5.29
CA VAL A 33 2.24 -5.99 4.70
C VAL A 33 2.37 -7.03 3.60
N ARG A 34 1.66 -8.15 3.76
CA ARG A 34 1.57 -9.24 2.81
C ARG A 34 0.12 -9.52 2.49
N CYS A 35 -0.26 -9.20 1.26
CA CYS A 35 -1.60 -9.45 0.74
C CYS A 35 -1.60 -10.63 -0.23
N ALA A 36 -2.65 -11.45 -0.20
CA ALA A 36 -2.98 -12.42 -1.24
C ALA A 36 -3.54 -11.74 -2.50
N GLY A 37 -4.04 -10.51 -2.39
CA GLY A 37 -4.64 -9.73 -3.48
C GLY A 37 -6.16 -9.81 -3.52
N THR A 38 -6.77 -10.66 -2.71
CA THR A 38 -8.23 -10.90 -2.66
C THR A 38 -8.92 -10.19 -1.49
N GLU A 39 -8.16 -9.59 -0.57
CA GLU A 39 -8.66 -8.85 0.59
C GLU A 39 -9.50 -7.63 0.21
N ARG A 40 -10.54 -7.32 0.99
CA ARG A 40 -11.44 -6.20 0.67
C ARG A 40 -10.77 -4.85 0.89
N ASN A 41 -9.88 -4.79 1.87
CA ASN A 41 -9.13 -3.59 2.22
C ASN A 41 -7.74 -3.94 2.74
N LEU A 42 -6.87 -2.93 2.80
CA LEU A 42 -5.46 -3.10 3.20
C LEU A 42 -5.27 -3.67 4.61
N LEU A 43 -6.20 -3.38 5.54
CA LEU A 43 -6.11 -3.82 6.93
C LEU A 43 -6.46 -5.31 7.12
N GLU A 44 -7.04 -5.96 6.11
CA GLU A 44 -7.30 -7.40 6.12
C GLU A 44 -6.07 -8.23 5.68
N CYS A 45 -5.05 -7.60 5.11
CA CYS A 45 -3.81 -8.28 4.76
C CYS A 45 -3.05 -8.72 6.02
N THR A 46 -2.14 -9.69 5.90
CA THR A 46 -1.23 -9.97 7.02
C THR A 46 -0.26 -8.81 7.17
N HIS A 47 -0.01 -8.36 8.41
CA HIS A 47 0.92 -7.28 8.74
C HIS A 47 1.46 -7.46 10.16
N ALA A 48 2.48 -6.69 10.54
CA ALA A 48 3.15 -6.80 11.85
C ALA A 48 2.29 -6.37 13.08
N GLY A 49 1.03 -5.99 12.87
CA GLY A 49 0.19 -5.29 13.86
C GLY A 49 0.16 -3.77 13.66
N LEU A 50 -0.91 -3.10 14.09
CA LEU A 50 -1.05 -1.65 13.94
C LEU A 50 -0.04 -0.91 14.82
N GLY A 51 0.69 0.05 14.23
CA GLY A 51 1.72 0.84 14.91
C GLY A 51 2.96 0.06 15.32
N THR A 52 3.07 -1.21 14.91
CA THR A 52 4.25 -2.05 15.11
C THR A 52 5.07 -2.03 13.83
N HIS A 53 6.19 -1.33 13.85
CA HIS A 53 7.10 -1.20 12.72
C HIS A 53 8.52 -0.92 13.20
N ASN A 54 9.50 -1.15 12.33
CA ASN A 54 10.86 -0.64 12.50
C ASN A 54 11.25 0.37 11.41
N CYS A 55 10.28 0.81 10.61
CA CYS A 55 10.47 1.74 9.51
C CYS A 55 10.62 3.21 9.95
N GLU A 56 11.23 4.00 9.08
CA GLU A 56 11.20 5.46 9.06
C GLU A 56 10.41 5.97 7.84
N HIS A 57 9.93 7.23 7.86
CA HIS A 57 9.12 7.75 6.73
C HIS A 57 9.86 7.80 5.39
N GLN A 58 11.19 7.78 5.39
CA GLN A 58 11.98 7.62 4.16
C GLN A 58 11.72 6.28 3.46
N GLU A 59 11.04 5.33 4.11
CA GLU A 59 10.69 4.00 3.61
C GLU A 59 9.22 3.90 3.17
N ASP A 60 8.45 4.99 3.29
CA ASP A 60 7.02 5.00 2.98
C ASP A 60 6.74 4.33 1.60
N ALA A 61 5.77 3.43 1.61
CA ALA A 61 5.32 2.70 0.43
C ALA A 61 4.24 3.49 -0.30
N GLY A 62 4.17 3.33 -1.62
CA GLY A 62 3.13 3.91 -2.46
C GLY A 62 2.62 2.94 -3.52
N VAL A 63 1.62 3.36 -4.29
CA VAL A 63 1.06 2.57 -5.39
C VAL A 63 0.75 3.48 -6.58
N VAL A 64 0.87 2.93 -7.78
CA VAL A 64 0.32 3.50 -9.01
C VAL A 64 -0.86 2.61 -9.44
N CYS A 65 -2.02 3.24 -9.66
CA CYS A 65 -3.26 2.56 -9.97
C CYS A 65 -3.75 2.94 -11.37
N SER A 66 -4.45 2.03 -12.04
CA SER A 66 -4.99 2.28 -13.37
C SER A 66 -6.42 1.77 -13.54
N HIS A 67 -7.13 2.43 -14.45
CA HIS A 67 -8.46 2.02 -14.92
C HIS A 67 -8.40 1.21 -16.21
N GLU A 68 -7.24 1.16 -16.87
CA GLU A 68 -7.08 0.27 -18.01
C GLU A 68 -7.15 -1.17 -17.50
N ASP A 69 -7.96 -1.99 -18.15
CA ASP A 69 -8.03 -3.40 -17.84
C ASP A 69 -6.89 -4.08 -18.61
N PRO A 70 -5.87 -4.66 -17.93
CA PRO A 70 -4.71 -5.23 -18.61
C PRO A 70 -5.08 -6.45 -19.49
N ASP A 71 -6.32 -6.94 -19.36
CA ASP A 71 -6.88 -8.05 -20.15
C ASP A 71 -7.82 -7.60 -21.30
N LEU A 72 -7.97 -6.28 -21.54
CA LEU A 72 -8.68 -5.70 -22.70
C LEU A 72 -7.72 -4.96 -23.64
#